data_AF-A0A1J0GMY6-F1
#
_entry.id   AF-A0A1J0GMY6-F1
#
_cell.length_a   1.000
_cell.length_b   1.000
_cell.length_c   1.000
_cell.angle_alpha   90.00
_cell.angle_beta   90.00
_cell.angle_gamma   90.00
#
_symmetry.space_group_name_H-M   'P 1'
#
loop_
_entity.id
_entity.type
_entity.pdbx_description
1 polymer ?
#
loop_
_entity_poly.entity_id
_entity_poly.type
_entity_poly.pdbx_seq_one_letter_code
_entity_poly.pdbx_strand_id
1 'polypeptide(L)'
;MKCNSCAIYKKTIGKVEAEGKILIKENTDLLEESYRIADLFKVFGNTTRIRILHYLFLEESSVGDLAMALEMSHSAISHQLRVIKESRLIKSRREGKFIIYFLADNHVRAIISQGIEHIEE
;
A
#
# COMPACT_ATOMS: atom_id res chain seq x y z
N MET A 1 -7.45 41.09 45.87
CA MET A 1 -8.55 40.18 45.46
C MET A 1 -8.17 39.51 44.15
N LYS A 2 -7.78 38.22 44.17
CA LYS A 2 -7.59 37.46 42.93
C LYS A 2 -8.96 36.94 42.49
N CYS A 3 -9.42 37.35 41.31
CA CYS A 3 -10.71 36.97 40.75
C CYS A 3 -10.73 35.45 40.47
N ASN A 4 -11.47 34.68 41.29
CA ASN A 4 -11.67 33.24 41.10
C ASN A 4 -12.33 32.89 39.75
N SER A 5 -13.03 33.84 39.13
CA SER A 5 -13.65 33.66 37.81
C SER A 5 -12.62 33.56 36.67
N CYS A 6 -11.49 34.28 36.75
CA CYS A 6 -10.47 34.26 35.69
C CYS A 6 -9.64 32.96 35.66
N ALA A 7 -9.46 32.31 36.82
CA ALA A 7 -8.73 31.04 36.93
C ALA A 7 -9.51 29.86 36.33
N ILE A 8 -10.84 29.84 36.51
CA ILE A 8 -11.72 28.84 35.91
C ILE A 8 -11.79 29.04 34.39
N TYR A 9 -11.94 30.29 33.93
CA TYR A 9 -11.99 30.59 32.49
C TYR A 9 -10.72 30.16 31.74
N LYS A 10 -9.52 30.43 32.29
CA LYS A 10 -8.25 29.99 31.69
C LYS A 10 -8.06 28.46 31.70
N LYS A 11 -8.56 27.77 32.74
CA LYS A 11 -8.45 26.32 32.87
C LYS A 11 -9.39 25.59 31.91
N THR A 12 -10.56 26.17 31.63
CA THR A 12 -11.51 25.65 30.63
C THR A 12 -10.96 25.84 29.22
N ILE A 13 -10.50 27.05 28.84
CA ILE A 13 -9.92 27.34 27.50
C ILE A 13 -8.73 26.41 27.18
N GLY A 14 -7.81 26.20 28.13
CA GLY A 14 -6.66 25.31 27.93
C GLY A 14 -7.03 23.83 27.75
N LYS A 15 -8.18 23.39 28.27
CA LYS A 15 -8.72 22.04 28.01
C LYS A 15 -9.36 21.95 26.63
N VAL A 16 -10.15 22.95 26.21
CA VAL A 16 -10.80 22.95 24.89
C VAL A 16 -9.78 23.08 23.75
N GLU A 17 -8.70 23.84 23.94
CA GLU A 17 -7.61 23.97 22.95
C GLU A 17 -6.76 22.70 22.83
N ALA A 18 -6.60 21.94 23.93
CA ALA A 18 -5.90 20.66 23.91
C ALA A 18 -6.77 19.55 23.29
N GLU A 19 -8.03 19.45 23.70
CA GLU A 19 -9.00 18.50 23.15
C GLU A 19 -9.29 18.77 21.66
N GLY A 20 -9.41 20.04 21.27
CA GLY A 20 -9.55 20.45 19.86
C GLY A 20 -8.31 20.16 19.01
N LYS A 21 -7.10 20.34 19.54
CA LYS A 21 -5.86 19.97 18.83
C LYS A 21 -5.69 18.46 18.68
N ILE A 22 -6.13 17.67 19.65
CA ILE A 22 -6.09 16.20 19.58
C ILE A 22 -7.04 15.70 18.48
N LEU A 23 -8.30 16.18 18.46
CA LEU A 23 -9.31 15.79 17.47
C LEU A 23 -8.93 16.20 16.02
N ILE A 24 -8.29 17.35 15.84
CA ILE A 24 -7.82 17.80 14.50
C ILE A 24 -6.60 16.98 14.05
N LYS A 25 -5.71 16.62 14.98
CA LYS A 25 -4.52 15.82 14.66
C LYS A 25 -4.88 14.38 14.29
N GLU A 26 -5.75 13.73 15.06
CA GLU A 26 -6.25 12.38 14.77
C GLU A 26 -6.98 12.31 13.41
N ASN A 27 -7.77 13.33 13.05
CA ASN A 27 -8.41 13.40 11.74
C ASN A 27 -7.40 13.61 10.59
N THR A 28 -6.31 14.33 10.84
CA THR A 28 -5.25 14.55 9.85
C THR A 28 -4.47 13.26 9.60
N ASP A 29 -4.15 12.52 10.67
CA ASP A 29 -3.43 11.23 10.59
C ASP A 29 -4.26 10.17 9.84
N LEU A 30 -5.58 10.10 10.09
CA LEU A 30 -6.50 9.22 9.37
C LEU A 30 -6.61 9.57 7.87
N LEU A 31 -6.60 10.86 7.55
CA LEU A 31 -6.65 11.34 6.17
C LEU A 31 -5.37 11.00 5.41
N GLU A 32 -4.21 11.22 6.02
CA GLU A 32 -2.92 10.83 5.44
C GLU A 32 -2.83 9.33 5.19
N GLU A 33 -3.27 8.49 6.14
CA GLU A 33 -3.28 7.03 5.95
C GLU A 33 -4.21 6.61 4.82
N SER A 34 -5.40 7.24 4.71
CA SER A 34 -6.34 6.98 3.62
C SER A 34 -5.74 7.31 2.24
N TYR A 35 -4.98 8.42 2.13
CA TYR A 35 -4.27 8.74 0.89
C TYR A 35 -3.19 7.72 0.54
N ARG A 36 -2.41 7.28 1.54
CA ARG A 36 -1.37 6.26 1.34
C ARG A 36 -1.96 4.93 0.90
N ILE A 37 -3.08 4.52 1.52
CA ILE A 37 -3.84 3.33 1.14
C ILE A 37 -4.40 3.48 -0.27
N ALA A 38 -4.99 4.63 -0.61
CA ALA A 38 -5.51 4.87 -1.96
C ALA A 38 -4.40 4.78 -3.02
N ASP A 39 -3.22 5.33 -2.75
CA ASP A 39 -2.06 5.24 -3.66
C ASP A 39 -1.56 3.80 -3.84
N LEU A 40 -1.58 3.00 -2.77
CA LEU A 40 -1.33 1.57 -2.85
C LEU A 40 -2.37 0.87 -3.75
N PHE A 41 -3.66 1.12 -3.53
CA PHE A 41 -4.74 0.51 -4.30
C PHE A 41 -4.77 0.93 -5.77
N LYS A 42 -4.27 2.13 -6.13
CA LYS A 42 -4.07 2.50 -7.54
C LYS A 42 -3.14 1.53 -8.28
N VAL A 43 -2.16 0.93 -7.58
CA VAL A 43 -1.29 -0.08 -8.17
C VAL A 43 -2.06 -1.37 -8.43
N PHE A 44 -2.83 -1.84 -7.45
CA PHE A 44 -3.69 -3.02 -7.56
C PHE A 44 -4.81 -2.85 -8.61
N GLY A 45 -5.36 -1.66 -8.78
CA GLY A 45 -6.46 -1.36 -9.71
C GLY A 45 -6.10 -1.40 -11.20
N ASN A 46 -4.87 -1.79 -11.57
CA ASN A 46 -4.48 -1.98 -12.97
C ASN A 46 -4.44 -3.46 -13.34
N THR A 47 -5.16 -3.82 -14.40
CA THR A 47 -5.33 -5.20 -14.86
C THR A 47 -4.02 -5.93 -15.14
N THR A 48 -3.03 -5.28 -15.78
CA THR A 48 -1.76 -5.95 -16.07
C THR A 48 -0.95 -6.17 -14.81
N ARG A 49 -0.94 -5.20 -13.88
CA ARG A 49 -0.22 -5.33 -12.61
C ARG A 49 -0.82 -6.41 -11.73
N ILE A 50 -2.15 -6.48 -11.64
CA ILE A 50 -2.79 -7.54 -10.85
C ILE A 50 -2.57 -8.92 -11.46
N ARG A 51 -2.55 -9.04 -12.80
CA ARG A 51 -2.17 -10.30 -13.48
C ARG A 51 -0.76 -10.76 -13.11
N ILE A 52 0.23 -9.85 -13.10
CA ILE A 52 1.60 -10.16 -12.67
C ILE A 52 1.63 -10.57 -11.20
N LEU A 53 0.98 -9.79 -10.32
CA LEU A 53 0.95 -10.08 -8.87
C LEU A 53 0.27 -11.42 -8.57
N HIS A 54 -0.82 -11.75 -9.27
CA HIS A 54 -1.51 -13.03 -9.15
C HIS A 54 -0.63 -14.18 -9.65
N TYR A 55 0.10 -14.01 -10.76
CA TYR A 55 1.07 -15.02 -11.18
C TYR A 55 2.15 -15.24 -10.11
N LEU A 56 2.72 -14.16 -9.58
CA LEU A 56 3.75 -14.20 -8.53
C LEU A 56 3.25 -14.71 -7.17
N PHE A 57 1.94 -14.70 -6.95
CA PHE A 57 1.30 -15.32 -5.79
C PHE A 57 1.43 -16.85 -5.87
N LEU A 58 1.28 -17.41 -7.07
CA LEU A 58 1.40 -18.84 -7.34
C LEU A 58 2.88 -19.27 -7.41
N GLU A 59 3.70 -18.54 -8.17
CA GLU A 59 5.08 -18.93 -8.45
C GLU A 59 6.01 -17.73 -8.64
N GLU A 60 7.21 -17.79 -8.06
CA GLU A 60 8.26 -16.80 -8.31
C GLU A 60 8.82 -16.95 -9.72
N SER A 61 9.10 -15.86 -10.43
CA SER A 61 9.37 -15.97 -11.87
C SER A 61 10.29 -14.91 -12.44
N SER A 62 10.94 -15.25 -13.55
CA SER A 62 11.75 -14.30 -14.30
C SER A 62 10.89 -13.40 -15.20
N VAL A 63 11.50 -12.34 -15.74
CA VAL A 63 10.84 -11.48 -16.76
C VAL A 63 10.40 -12.30 -17.97
N GLY A 64 11.20 -13.28 -18.38
CA GLY A 64 10.91 -14.11 -19.56
C GLY A 64 9.70 -15.02 -19.33
N ASP A 65 9.64 -15.65 -18.17
CA ASP A 65 8.52 -16.54 -17.82
C ASP A 65 7.22 -15.75 -17.71
N LEU A 66 7.26 -14.57 -17.07
CA LEU A 66 6.12 -13.66 -17.00
C LEU A 66 5.68 -13.15 -18.37
N ALA A 67 6.63 -12.83 -19.27
CA ALA A 67 6.33 -12.40 -20.63
C ALA A 67 5.64 -13.50 -21.43
N MET A 68 6.11 -14.74 -21.29
CA MET A 68 5.50 -15.90 -21.92
C MET A 68 4.10 -16.18 -21.36
N ALA A 69 3.97 -16.28 -20.04
CA ALA A 69 2.71 -16.63 -19.37
C ALA A 69 1.61 -15.58 -19.56
N LEU A 70 1.96 -14.30 -19.65
CA LEU A 70 0.99 -13.22 -19.81
C LEU A 70 0.77 -12.80 -21.26
N GLU A 71 1.48 -13.44 -22.21
CA GLU A 71 1.48 -13.15 -23.65
C GLU A 71 1.81 -11.67 -23.94
N MET A 72 2.87 -11.17 -23.30
CA MET A 72 3.31 -9.78 -23.40
C MET A 72 4.79 -9.70 -23.80
N SER A 73 5.18 -8.56 -24.37
CA SER A 73 6.60 -8.34 -24.66
C SER A 73 7.44 -8.22 -23.38
N HIS A 74 8.71 -8.61 -23.46
CA HIS A 74 9.68 -8.41 -22.37
C HIS A 74 9.75 -6.94 -21.91
N SER A 75 9.65 -5.99 -22.84
CA SER A 75 9.69 -4.56 -22.52
C SER A 75 8.45 -4.13 -21.73
N ALA A 76 7.26 -4.62 -22.11
CA ALA A 76 6.03 -4.33 -21.39
C ALA A 76 6.08 -4.90 -19.96
N ILE A 77 6.48 -6.16 -19.79
CA ILE A 77 6.62 -6.78 -18.46
C ILE A 77 7.67 -6.05 -17.62
N SER A 78 8.84 -5.74 -18.19
CA SER A 78 9.91 -5.02 -17.47
C SER A 78 9.43 -3.65 -16.98
N HIS A 79 8.65 -2.94 -17.80
CA HIS A 79 8.07 -1.66 -17.41
C HIS A 79 7.08 -1.81 -16.25
N GLN A 80 6.16 -2.78 -16.31
CA GLN A 80 5.22 -3.02 -15.21
C GLN A 80 5.94 -3.46 -13.92
N LEU A 81 6.90 -4.37 -14.01
CA LEU A 81 7.70 -4.82 -12.86
C LEU A 81 8.43 -3.67 -12.19
N ARG A 82 8.91 -2.67 -12.95
CA ARG A 82 9.51 -1.46 -12.37
C ARG A 82 8.51 -0.71 -11.49
N VAL A 83 7.31 -0.44 -12.01
CA VAL A 83 6.25 0.28 -11.26
C VAL A 83 5.81 -0.51 -10.01
N ILE A 84 5.65 -1.83 -10.14
CA ILE A 84 5.27 -2.71 -9.02
C ILE A 84 6.39 -2.76 -7.97
N LYS A 85 7.66 -2.74 -8.40
CA LYS A 85 8.82 -2.74 -7.49
C LYS A 85 8.99 -1.40 -6.77
N GLU A 86 8.77 -0.27 -7.46
CA GLU A 86 8.79 1.07 -6.87
C GLU A 86 7.70 1.24 -5.80
N SER A 87 6.55 0.59 -5.96
CA SER A 87 5.47 0.51 -4.96
C SER A 87 5.69 -0.54 -3.87
N ARG A 88 6.86 -1.20 -3.84
CA ARG A 88 7.27 -2.18 -2.82
C ARG A 88 6.38 -3.43 -2.72
N LEU A 89 5.60 -3.74 -3.75
CA LEU A 89 4.75 -4.94 -3.78
C LEU A 89 5.52 -6.21 -4.13
N ILE A 90 6.66 -6.07 -4.83
CA ILE A 90 7.53 -7.18 -5.20
C ILE A 90 8.98 -6.90 -4.83
N LYS A 91 9.72 -7.98 -4.67
CA LYS A 91 11.17 -8.01 -4.54
C LYS A 91 11.76 -8.80 -5.69
N SER A 92 13.08 -8.75 -5.81
CA SER A 92 13.81 -9.50 -6.83
C SER A 92 15.15 -9.97 -6.30
N ARG A 93 15.59 -11.15 -6.73
CA ARG A 93 16.93 -11.67 -6.46
C ARG A 93 17.57 -12.18 -7.73
N ARG A 94 18.90 -12.27 -7.75
CA ARG A 94 19.63 -12.83 -8.87
C ARG A 94 19.85 -14.32 -8.64
N GLU A 95 19.42 -15.14 -9.60
CA GLU A 95 19.66 -16.57 -9.63
C GLU A 95 20.38 -16.93 -10.93
N GLY A 96 21.69 -17.14 -10.83
CA GLY A 96 22.57 -17.33 -11.98
C GLY A 96 22.53 -16.14 -12.95
N LYS A 97 22.02 -16.40 -14.17
CA LYS A 97 21.89 -15.39 -15.22
C LYS A 97 20.55 -14.64 -15.19
N PHE A 98 19.59 -15.10 -14.38
CA PHE A 98 18.24 -14.57 -14.35
C PHE A 98 18.01 -13.69 -13.11
N ILE A 99 17.07 -12.77 -13.24
CA ILE A 99 16.48 -12.04 -12.11
C ILE A 99 15.11 -12.66 -11.86
N ILE A 100 14.92 -13.18 -10.65
CA ILE A 100 13.67 -13.78 -10.20
C ILE A 100 12.91 -12.77 -9.36
N TYR A 101 11.65 -12.57 -9.67
CA TYR A 101 10.72 -11.69 -8.99
C TYR A 101 9.77 -12.49 -8.11
N PHE A 102 9.39 -11.92 -6.97
CA PHE A 102 8.52 -12.56 -5.99
C PHE A 102 7.79 -11.50 -5.16
N LEU A 103 6.66 -11.86 -4.55
CA LEU A 103 5.90 -10.94 -3.68
C LEU A 103 6.75 -10.49 -2.49
N ALA A 104 6.60 -9.22 -2.09
CA ALA A 104 7.49 -8.61 -1.12
C ALA A 104 7.39 -9.21 0.29
N ASP A 105 6.18 -9.58 0.72
CA ASP A 105 5.89 -10.11 2.05
C ASP A 105 4.49 -10.78 2.12
N ASN A 106 4.15 -11.26 3.33
CA ASN A 106 2.88 -11.92 3.60
C ASN A 106 1.67 -10.96 3.59
N HIS A 107 1.85 -9.66 3.80
CA HIS A 107 0.75 -8.70 3.70
C HIS A 107 0.28 -8.55 2.25
N VAL A 108 1.22 -8.47 1.30
CA VAL A 108 0.87 -8.46 -0.13
C VAL A 108 0.15 -9.75 -0.53
N ARG A 109 0.63 -10.91 -0.06
CA ARG A 109 -0.04 -12.20 -0.28
C ARG A 109 -1.47 -12.20 0.28
N ALA A 110 -1.66 -11.72 1.51
CA ALA A 110 -2.98 -11.69 2.15
C ALA A 110 -3.96 -10.81 1.37
N ILE A 111 -3.55 -9.62 0.91
CA ILE A 111 -4.41 -8.72 0.12
C ILE A 111 -4.89 -9.42 -1.16
N ILE A 112 -3.99 -10.12 -1.87
CA ILE A 112 -4.35 -10.83 -3.11
C ILE A 112 -5.28 -12.00 -2.80
N SER A 113 -4.98 -12.81 -1.77
CA SER A 113 -5.82 -13.94 -1.35
C SER A 113 -7.23 -13.49 -1.00
N GLN A 114 -7.36 -12.46 -0.17
CA GLN A 114 -8.66 -11.90 0.22
C GLN A 114 -9.42 -11.31 -0.98
N GLY A 115 -8.70 -10.68 -1.92
CA GLY A 115 -9.32 -10.21 -3.17
C GLY A 115 -9.86 -11.33 -4.05
N ILE A 116 -9.18 -12.48 -4.10
CA ILE A 116 -9.62 -13.67 -4.83
C ILE A 116 -10.82 -14.32 -4.11
N GLU A 117 -10.72 -14.52 -2.80
CA GLU A 117 -11.81 -15.09 -1.99
C GLU A 117 -13.09 -14.26 -2.13
N HIS A 118 -12.99 -12.93 -2.08
CA HIS A 118 -14.15 -12.04 -2.14
C HIS A 118 -14.87 -12.02 -3.51
N ILE A 119 -14.17 -12.29 -4.63
CA ILE A 119 -14.84 -12.38 -5.95
C ILE A 119 -15.57 -13.70 -6.17
N GLU A 120 -15.30 -14.70 -5.33
CA GLU A 120 -15.91 -16.04 -5.39
C GLU A 120 -17.12 -16.18 -4.44
N GLU A 121 -17.39 -15.16 -3.62
CA GLU A 121 -18.61 -15.04 -2.78
C GLU A 121 -19.87 -14.76 -3.61
#